data_AF-A0A7S1NMU5-F1
#
_entry.id   AF-A0A7S1NMU5-F1
#
_cell.length_a   1.000
_cell.length_b   1.000
_cell.length_c   1.000
_cell.angle_alpha   90.00
_cell.angle_beta   90.00
_cell.angle_gamma   90.00
#
_symmetry.space_group_name_H-M   'P 1'
#
loop_
_entity.id
_entity.type
_entity.pdbx_description
1 polymer ?
#
loop_
_entity_poly.entity_id
_entity_poly.type
_entity_poly.pdbx_seq_one_letter_code
_entity_poly.pdbx_strand_id
1 'polypeptide(L)'
;QDCLHALQELLPVVAREKNCVLLLDLTESLQRLQTSPESVEQCVDFLEFHGQLEGRRAELDAAYAIVAEMYLVMWQENIHVAEEDEAAYRAGTVPTLQQLLKLMEEVEAGRDSQIRRVGADGEGRF
;
A
#
# COMPACT_ATOMS: atom_id res chain seq x y z
N GLN A 1 -18.02 6.84 -33.50
CA GLN A 1 -18.45 5.78 -32.57
C GLN A 1 -17.30 4.87 -32.14
N ASP A 2 -16.11 4.99 -32.74
CA ASP A 2 -14.96 4.11 -32.44
C ASP A 2 -14.22 4.41 -31.13
N CYS A 3 -14.20 5.68 -30.66
CA CYS A 3 -13.47 6.04 -29.44
C CYS A 3 -14.06 5.43 -28.17
N LEU A 4 -15.38 5.31 -28.09
CA LEU A 4 -16.05 4.73 -26.92
C LEU A 4 -15.78 3.22 -26.83
N HIS A 5 -15.80 2.53 -27.97
CA HIS A 5 -15.50 1.10 -28.02
C HIS A 5 -14.03 0.83 -27.67
N ALA A 6 -13.10 1.61 -28.22
CA ALA A 6 -11.68 1.52 -27.86
C ALA A 6 -11.45 1.79 -26.37
N LEU A 7 -12.18 2.74 -25.77
CA LEU A 7 -12.10 3.01 -24.33
C LEU A 7 -12.60 1.80 -23.50
N GLN A 8 -13.70 1.17 -23.91
CA GLN A 8 -14.25 -0.01 -23.23
C GLN A 8 -13.30 -1.21 -23.27
N GLU A 9 -12.48 -1.34 -24.32
CA GLU A 9 -11.46 -2.39 -24.41
C GLU A 9 -10.17 -2.05 -23.64
N LEU A 10 -9.75 -0.78 -23.67
CA LEU A 10 -8.48 -0.35 -23.08
C LEU A 10 -8.56 -0.09 -21.59
N LEU A 11 -9.68 0.46 -21.09
CA LEU A 11 -9.82 0.84 -19.69
C LEU A 11 -9.60 -0.34 -18.72
N PRO A 12 -10.16 -1.55 -18.94
CA PRO A 12 -9.88 -2.70 -18.07
C PRO A 12 -8.39 -3.10 -18.05
N VAL A 13 -7.73 -3.05 -19.21
CA VAL A 13 -6.30 -3.39 -19.32
C VAL A 13 -5.44 -2.40 -18.53
N VAL A 14 -5.69 -1.10 -18.70
CA VAL A 14 -4.96 -0.05 -17.99
C VAL A 14 -5.25 -0.10 -16.49
N ALA A 15 -6.51 -0.31 -16.10
CA ALA A 15 -6.92 -0.43 -14.70
C ALA A 15 -6.21 -1.61 -14.01
N ARG A 16 -6.16 -2.78 -14.66
CA ARG A 16 -5.43 -3.94 -14.18
C ARG A 16 -3.95 -3.65 -14.00
N GLU A 17 -3.28 -3.09 -15.01
CA GLU A 17 -1.84 -2.79 -14.93
C GLU A 17 -1.53 -1.83 -13.77
N LYS A 18 -2.31 -0.76 -13.63
CA LYS A 18 -2.17 0.20 -12.54
C LYS A 18 -2.45 -0.44 -11.18
N ASN A 19 -3.48 -1.27 -11.10
CA ASN A 19 -3.82 -1.99 -9.88
C ASN A 19 -2.72 -2.98 -9.46
N CYS A 20 -2.13 -3.73 -10.41
CA CYS A 20 -1.04 -4.66 -10.13
C CYS A 20 0.21 -3.95 -9.59
N VAL A 21 0.58 -2.82 -10.19
CA VAL A 21 1.72 -2.00 -9.71
C VAL A 21 1.46 -1.48 -8.30
N LEU A 22 0.27 -0.93 -8.06
CA LEU A 22 -0.11 -0.43 -6.74
C LEU A 22 -0.15 -1.55 -5.70
N LEU A 23 -0.77 -2.69 -6.01
CA LEU A 23 -0.87 -3.81 -5.09
C LEU A 23 0.50 -4.36 -4.71
N LEU A 24 1.44 -4.44 -5.66
CA LEU A 24 2.81 -4.88 -5.38
C LEU A 24 3.49 -3.92 -4.40
N ASP A 25 3.47 -2.62 -4.67
CA ASP A 25 4.10 -1.59 -3.82
C ASP A 25 3.49 -1.57 -2.41
N LEU A 26 2.16 -1.69 -2.31
CA LEU A 26 1.46 -1.80 -1.02
C LEU A 26 1.87 -3.07 -0.26
N THR A 27 1.97 -4.21 -0.95
CA THR A 27 2.31 -5.50 -0.33
C THR A 27 3.75 -5.50 0.18
N GLU A 28 4.70 -5.00 -0.63
CA GLU A 28 6.11 -4.89 -0.22
C GLU A 28 6.26 -3.94 0.96
N SER A 29 5.57 -2.79 0.92
CA SER A 29 5.59 -1.82 2.01
C SER A 29 5.00 -2.40 3.30
N LEU A 30 3.90 -3.14 3.17
CA LEU A 30 3.23 -3.81 4.28
C LEU A 30 4.11 -4.87 4.93
N GLN A 31 4.73 -5.74 4.14
CA GLN A 31 5.63 -6.78 4.63
C GLN A 31 6.81 -6.19 5.41
N ARG A 32 7.39 -5.09 4.90
CA ARG A 32 8.50 -4.42 5.57
C ARG A 32 8.05 -3.77 6.87
N LEU A 33 6.88 -3.12 6.90
CA LEU A 33 6.35 -2.45 8.10
C LEU A 33 5.88 -3.45 9.18
N GLN A 34 5.54 -4.68 8.80
CA GLN A 34 5.22 -5.76 9.74
C GLN A 34 6.47 -6.36 10.42
N THR A 35 7.67 -6.03 9.96
CA THR A 35 8.91 -6.53 10.55
C THR A 35 9.14 -5.85 11.90
N SER A 36 9.28 -6.64 12.98
CA SER A 36 9.64 -6.10 14.29
C SER A 36 11.16 -6.02 14.41
N PRO A 37 11.75 -4.83 14.65
CA PRO A 37 13.18 -4.72 14.86
C PRO A 37 13.59 -5.38 16.19
N GLU A 38 14.71 -6.12 16.16
CA GLU A 38 15.31 -6.83 17.31
C GLU A 38 16.63 -6.19 17.79
N SER A 39 17.21 -5.27 17.01
CA SER A 39 18.41 -4.51 17.37
C SER A 39 18.25 -3.01 17.15
N VAL A 40 19.15 -2.21 17.72
CA VAL A 40 19.15 -0.74 17.58
C VAL A 40 19.29 -0.35 16.11
N GLU A 41 20.19 -1.00 15.39
CA GLU A 41 20.43 -0.77 13.96
C GLU A 41 19.16 -1.08 13.14
N GLN A 42 18.53 -2.23 13.40
CA GLN A 42 17.26 -2.59 12.74
C GLN A 42 16.14 -1.60 13.08
N CYS A 43 16.13 -1.06 14.30
CA CYS A 43 15.14 -0.07 14.71
C CYS A 43 15.35 1.26 13.98
N VAL A 44 16.60 1.70 13.77
CA VAL A 44 16.91 2.89 12.98
C VAL A 44 16.47 2.70 11.53
N ASP A 45 16.85 1.58 10.91
CA ASP A 45 16.47 1.24 9.53
C ASP A 45 14.94 1.16 9.35
N PHE A 46 14.24 0.63 10.36
CA PHE A 46 12.79 0.54 10.40
C PHE A 46 12.13 1.92 10.46
N LEU A 47 12.62 2.81 11.34
CA LEU A 47 12.09 4.18 11.48
C LEU A 47 12.40 5.05 10.26
N GLU A 48 13.57 4.86 9.63
CA GLU A 48 13.89 5.52 8.37
C GLU A 48 12.90 5.08 7.27
N PHE A 49 12.65 3.78 7.16
CA PHE A 49 11.68 3.26 6.21
C PHE A 49 10.26 3.79 6.47
N HIS A 50 9.81 3.82 7.72
CA HIS A 50 8.50 4.41 8.09
C HIS A 50 8.43 5.89 7.69
N GLY A 51 9.48 6.67 7.94
CA GLY A 51 9.55 8.07 7.51
C GLY A 51 9.51 8.25 5.98
N GLN A 52 10.18 7.38 5.22
CA GLN A 52 10.09 7.37 3.75
C GLN A 52 8.66 7.02 3.28
N LEU A 53 8.01 6.08 3.95
CA LEU A 53 6.65 5.66 3.63
C LEU A 53 5.62 6.76 3.94
N GLU A 54 5.75 7.46 5.06
CA GLU A 54 4.95 8.67 5.36
C GLU A 54 5.17 9.76 4.30
N GLY A 55 6.41 9.96 3.83
CA GLY A 55 6.72 10.88 2.74
C GLY A 55 6.02 10.52 1.42
N ARG A 56 5.79 9.23 1.18
CA ARG A 56 5.10 8.70 -0.03
C ARG A 56 3.59 8.53 0.14
N ARG A 57 3.03 8.82 1.32
CA ARG A 57 1.60 8.58 1.60
C ARG A 57 0.67 9.25 0.60
N ALA A 58 0.92 10.52 0.29
CA ALA A 58 0.13 11.26 -0.69
C ALA A 58 0.22 10.66 -2.11
N GLU A 59 1.36 10.08 -2.48
CA GLU A 59 1.54 9.41 -3.77
C GLU A 59 0.75 8.10 -3.84
N LEU A 60 0.76 7.31 -2.75
CA LEU A 60 -0.01 6.08 -2.63
C LEU A 60 -1.53 6.35 -2.66
N ASP A 61 -1.99 7.37 -1.94
CA ASP A 61 -3.39 7.80 -1.94
C ASP A 61 -3.84 8.25 -3.34
N ALA A 62 -2.99 9.01 -4.05
CA ALA A 62 -3.27 9.43 -5.42
C ALA A 62 -3.30 8.25 -6.40
N ALA A 63 -2.37 7.31 -6.28
CA ALA A 63 -2.35 6.10 -7.12
C ALA A 63 -3.60 5.25 -6.89
N TYR A 64 -4.02 5.07 -5.63
CA TYR A 64 -5.25 4.38 -5.29
C TYR A 64 -6.49 5.11 -5.83
N ALA A 65 -6.57 6.43 -5.68
CA ALA A 65 -7.70 7.21 -6.18
C ALA A 65 -7.90 7.03 -7.70
N ILE A 66 -6.82 7.03 -8.47
CA ILE A 66 -6.86 6.80 -9.92
C ILE A 66 -7.41 5.39 -10.23
N VAL A 67 -6.89 4.36 -9.55
CA VAL A 67 -7.38 2.98 -9.75
C VAL A 67 -8.85 2.87 -9.36
N ALA A 68 -9.24 3.41 -8.22
CA ALA A 68 -10.61 3.38 -7.72
C ALA A 68 -11.58 4.08 -8.69
N GLU A 69 -11.18 5.22 -9.27
CA GLU A 69 -11.96 5.93 -10.28
C GLU A 69 -12.13 5.08 -11.56
N MET A 70 -11.07 4.41 -12.03
CA MET A 70 -11.17 3.51 -13.19
C MET A 70 -12.20 2.38 -12.96
N TYR A 71 -12.13 1.70 -11.82
CA TYR A 71 -13.10 0.64 -11.48
C TYR A 71 -14.52 1.18 -11.26
N LEU A 72 -14.66 2.40 -10.73
CA LEU A 72 -15.95 3.07 -10.60
C LEU A 72 -16.57 3.35 -11.99
N VAL A 73 -15.79 3.90 -12.92
CA VAL A 73 -16.25 4.16 -14.30
C VAL A 73 -16.63 2.86 -14.99
N MET A 74 -15.82 1.80 -14.87
CA MET A 74 -16.16 0.50 -15.45
C MET A 74 -17.48 -0.06 -14.91
N TRP A 75 -17.75 0.11 -13.62
CA TRP A 75 -19.01 -0.30 -13.01
C TRP A 75 -20.20 0.56 -13.49
N GLN A 76 -20.04 1.88 -13.56
CA GLN A 76 -21.09 2.81 -13.99
C GLN A 76 -21.50 2.59 -15.45
N GLU A 77 -20.53 2.33 -16.32
CA GLU A 77 -20.73 2.14 -17.75
C GLU A 77 -20.98 0.66 -18.13
N ASN A 78 -21.11 -0.23 -17.14
CA ASN A 78 -21.31 -1.67 -17.32
C ASN A 78 -20.25 -2.31 -18.25
N ILE A 79 -18.99 -1.85 -18.12
CA ILE A 79 -17.83 -2.40 -18.83
C ILE A 79 -17.43 -3.70 -18.15
N HIS A 80 -17.27 -4.75 -18.94
CA HIS A 80 -16.87 -6.04 -18.41
C HIS A 80 -15.43 -6.00 -17.88
N VAL A 81 -15.26 -6.46 -16.64
CA VAL A 81 -13.96 -6.66 -15.98
C VAL A 81 -13.85 -8.14 -15.63
N ALA A 82 -12.67 -8.73 -15.83
CA ALA A 82 -12.44 -10.11 -15.44
C ALA A 82 -12.59 -10.27 -13.92
N GLU A 83 -13.19 -11.39 -13.47
CA GLU A 83 -13.41 -11.65 -12.04
C GLU A 83 -12.10 -11.62 -11.24
N GLU A 84 -11.01 -12.13 -11.83
CA GLU A 84 -9.67 -12.11 -11.22
C GLU A 84 -9.17 -10.67 -10.98
N ASP A 85 -9.39 -9.77 -11.95
CA ASP A 85 -8.97 -8.37 -11.85
C ASP A 85 -9.84 -7.60 -10.85
N GLU A 86 -11.13 -7.92 -10.77
CA GLU A 86 -12.03 -7.34 -9.77
C GLU A 86 -11.68 -7.85 -8.35
N ALA A 87 -11.37 -9.13 -8.21
CA ALA A 87 -10.93 -9.71 -6.95
C ALA A 87 -9.58 -9.11 -6.50
N ALA A 88 -8.62 -8.96 -7.40
CA ALA A 88 -7.34 -8.34 -7.12
C ALA A 88 -7.50 -6.90 -6.59
N TYR A 89 -8.45 -6.14 -7.14
CA TYR A 89 -8.76 -4.80 -6.65
C TYR A 89 -9.51 -4.82 -5.30
N ARG A 90 -10.67 -5.49 -5.23
CA ARG A 90 -11.57 -5.42 -4.06
C ARG A 90 -11.04 -6.18 -2.84
N ALA A 91 -10.45 -7.36 -3.06
CA ALA A 91 -9.98 -8.24 -1.99
C ALA A 91 -8.45 -8.19 -1.81
N GLY A 92 -7.71 -7.62 -2.76
CA GLY A 92 -6.26 -7.37 -2.65
C GLY A 92 -5.96 -5.92 -2.28
N THR A 93 -6.09 -5.01 -3.24
CA THR A 93 -5.62 -3.61 -3.11
C THR A 93 -6.30 -2.84 -1.99
N VAL A 94 -7.64 -2.84 -1.96
CA VAL A 94 -8.41 -2.09 -0.95
C VAL A 94 -8.03 -2.47 0.49
N PRO A 95 -8.08 -3.75 0.91
CA PRO A 95 -7.71 -4.11 2.28
C PRO A 95 -6.21 -3.94 2.57
N THR A 96 -5.33 -4.15 1.59
CA THR A 96 -3.87 -3.98 1.79
C THR A 96 -3.53 -2.52 2.09
N LEU A 97 -4.13 -1.56 1.36
CA LEU A 97 -3.97 -0.13 1.65
C LEU A 97 -4.47 0.22 3.04
N GLN A 98 -5.67 -0.23 3.40
CA GLN A 98 -6.24 0.03 4.74
C GLN A 98 -5.36 -0.52 5.86
N GLN A 99 -4.81 -1.73 5.68
CA GLN A 99 -3.92 -2.34 6.64
C GLN A 99 -2.59 -1.58 6.76
N LEU A 100 -2.02 -1.14 5.62
CA LEU A 100 -0.80 -0.36 5.60
C LEU A 100 -0.96 0.96 6.37
N LEU A 101 -2.02 1.72 6.06
CA LEU A 101 -2.31 2.99 6.74
C LEU A 101 -2.50 2.81 8.25
N LYS A 102 -3.23 1.76 8.66
CA LYS A 102 -3.41 1.43 10.07
C LYS A 102 -2.08 1.13 10.76
N LEU A 103 -1.22 0.33 10.14
CA LEU A 103 0.09 0.01 10.70
C LEU A 103 1.01 1.23 10.76
N MET A 104 0.96 2.13 9.77
CA MET A 104 1.71 3.38 9.80
C MET A 104 1.33 4.23 11.03
N GLU A 105 0.03 4.32 11.33
CA GLU A 105 -0.48 5.02 12.51
C GLU A 105 -0.07 4.34 13.82
N GLU A 106 -0.12 3.00 13.88
CA GLU A 106 0.29 2.21 15.05
C GLU A 106 1.80 2.36 15.34
N VAL A 107 2.64 2.40 14.29
CA VAL A 107 4.08 2.61 14.41
C VAL A 107 4.39 4.00 14.95
N GLU A 108 3.74 5.05 14.45
CA GLU A 108 3.96 6.40 14.96
C GLU A 108 3.52 6.52 16.42
N ALA A 109 2.39 5.92 16.80
CA ALA A 109 1.94 5.89 18.19
C ALA A 109 2.86 5.07 19.12
N GLY A 110 3.49 4.02 18.58
CA GLY A 110 4.38 3.10 19.31
C GLY A 110 5.85 3.50 19.32
N ARG A 111 6.25 4.49 18.52
CA ARG A 111 7.64 4.85 18.22
C ARG A 111 8.50 5.00 19.47
N ASP A 112 8.07 5.83 20.41
CA ASP A 112 8.83 6.14 21.62
C ASP A 112 8.99 4.94 22.54
N SER A 113 8.06 3.98 22.48
CA SER A 113 8.11 2.74 23.24
C SER A 113 9.06 1.73 22.59
N GLN A 114 9.07 1.63 21.26
CA GLN A 114 10.03 0.80 20.52
C GLN A 114 11.47 1.27 20.74
N ILE A 115 11.74 2.57 20.63
CA ILE A 115 13.08 3.15 20.86
C ILE A 115 13.57 2.82 22.27
N ARG A 116 12.72 3.00 23.29
CA ARG A 116 13.07 2.70 24.68
C ARG A 116 13.35 1.21 24.91
N ARG A 117 12.55 0.31 24.33
CA ARG A 117 12.73 -1.14 24.46
C ARG A 117 14.08 -1.58 23.89
N VAL A 118 14.35 -1.21 22.64
CA VAL A 118 15.57 -1.63 21.94
C VAL A 118 16.82 -0.96 22.52
N GLY A 119 16.72 0.29 22.99
CA GLY A 119 17.80 0.98 23.69
C GLY A 119 18.17 0.34 25.03
N ALA A 120 17.18 -0.07 25.83
CA ALA A 120 17.41 -0.73 27.11
C ALA A 120 18.05 -2.12 26.95
N ASP A 121 17.67 -2.86 25.90
CA ASP A 121 18.25 -4.18 25.60
C ASP A 121 19.71 -4.08 25.09
N GLY A 122 20.09 -2.94 24.49
CA GLY A 122 21.44 -2.66 24.02
C GLY A 122 22.44 -2.28 25.12
N GLU A 123 21.97 -1.62 26.20
CA GLU A 123 22.81 -1.19 27.33
C GLU A 123 23.21 -2.35 28.27
N GLY A 124 22.56 -3.51 28.18
CA GLY A 124 22.84 -4.69 29.01
C GLY A 124 23.98 -5.61 28.53
N ARG A 125 24.72 -5.23 27.48
CA ARG A 125 25.73 -6.09 26.81
C ARG A 125 27.17 -5.57 26.83
N PHE A 126 27.54 -4.76 27.81
CA PHE A 126 28.93 -4.33 28.03
C PHE A 126 29.42 -4.68 29.43
#